data_AF-A0A520J5A7-F1
#
_entry.id   AF-A0A520J5A7-F1
#
_cell.length_a   1.000
_cell.length_b   1.000
_cell.length_c   1.000
_cell.angle_alpha   90.00
_cell.angle_beta   90.00
_cell.angle_gamma   90.00
#
_symmetry.space_group_name_H-M   'P 1'
#
loop_
_entity.id
_entity.type
_entity.pdbx_description
1 polymer ?
#
loop_
_entity_poly.entity_id
_entity_poly.type
_entity_poly.pdbx_seq_one_letter_code
_entity_poly.pdbx_strand_id
1 'polypeptide(L)'
;MMFYKHYSFDLWLTLIKSNPAFKVERTNYFHQHFNRFNKSREEVAQVFRQVDLMVNAINEKTGKNIDADEMYLLVISIINDYTTDIQDVDVNHLYTEMEQLLMDNLPVLYCPECPEVLYELKASSLSSVSLLSNTGFIKGRTLRHVLRELKIDAYLDFQLYSDEVRLSKPNPAFFKLMLDSIDRSLHPALALHEVIHIGDNPHADKQGAEAVGIHSLLINSNDLSITHLRS
;
A
#
# COMPACT_ATOMS: atom_id res chain seq x y z
N MET A 1 12.12 -10.89 -21.33
CA MET A 1 11.44 -9.57 -21.24
C MET A 1 12.52 -8.51 -21.34
N MET A 2 12.18 -7.24 -21.58
CA MET A 2 13.18 -6.17 -21.50
C MET A 2 13.75 -6.14 -20.07
N PHE A 3 15.08 -6.12 -19.95
CA PHE A 3 15.76 -5.96 -18.67
C PHE A 3 15.66 -4.50 -18.21
N TYR A 4 15.40 -4.29 -16.92
CA TYR A 4 15.39 -2.97 -16.28
C TYR A 4 16.48 -2.89 -15.21
N LYS A 5 17.05 -1.70 -15.02
CA LYS A 5 17.99 -1.45 -13.94
C LYS A 5 17.28 -1.19 -12.61
N HIS A 6 16.03 -0.74 -12.64
CA HIS A 6 15.24 -0.58 -11.41
C HIS A 6 13.82 -1.09 -11.57
N TYR A 7 13.38 -1.90 -10.59
CA TYR A 7 12.02 -2.43 -10.49
C TYR A 7 11.36 -1.83 -9.24
N SER A 8 10.40 -0.94 -9.44
CA SER A 8 9.58 -0.38 -8.36
C SER A 8 8.24 -1.12 -8.28
N PHE A 9 7.84 -1.57 -7.11
CA PHE A 9 6.59 -2.30 -6.92
C PHE A 9 5.58 -1.50 -6.10
N ASP A 10 4.30 -1.60 -6.45
CA ASP A 10 3.21 -1.42 -5.50
C ASP A 10 3.17 -2.58 -4.48
N LEU A 11 2.40 -2.42 -3.40
CA LEU A 11 2.27 -3.41 -2.35
C LEU A 11 1.00 -4.25 -2.45
N TRP A 12 -0.17 -3.60 -2.37
CA TRP A 12 -1.45 -4.29 -2.18
C TRP A 12 -1.96 -4.80 -3.51
N LEU A 13 -2.43 -6.05 -3.55
CA LEU A 13 -2.83 -6.72 -4.80
C LEU A 13 -1.72 -6.76 -5.86
N THR A 14 -0.47 -6.54 -5.43
CA THR A 14 0.75 -6.66 -6.24
C THR A 14 1.69 -7.68 -5.62
N LEU A 15 2.14 -7.43 -4.38
CA LEU A 15 2.99 -8.35 -3.62
C LEU A 15 2.22 -9.09 -2.52
N ILE A 16 1.27 -8.42 -1.87
CA ILE A 16 0.48 -8.98 -0.76
C ILE A 16 -1.01 -8.72 -0.92
N LYS A 17 -1.83 -9.49 -0.21
CA LYS A 17 -3.27 -9.23 -0.05
C LYS A 17 -3.65 -9.30 1.43
N SER A 18 -4.72 -8.59 1.78
CA SER A 18 -5.26 -8.62 3.14
C SER A 18 -5.62 -10.05 3.55
N ASN A 19 -5.33 -10.39 4.80
CA ASN A 19 -5.96 -11.56 5.42
C ASN A 19 -7.48 -11.35 5.45
N PRO A 20 -8.30 -12.34 5.02
CA PRO A 20 -9.75 -12.23 5.08
C PRO A 20 -10.29 -11.97 6.49
N ALA A 21 -9.64 -12.50 7.53
CA ALA A 21 -10.05 -12.35 8.92
C ALA A 21 -9.86 -10.92 9.43
N PHE A 22 -8.78 -10.23 9.02
CA PHE A 22 -8.48 -8.88 9.49
C PHE A 22 -9.64 -7.88 9.29
N LYS A 23 -10.29 -7.92 8.11
CA LYS A 23 -11.41 -7.03 7.81
C LYS A 23 -12.62 -7.29 8.73
N VAL A 24 -12.86 -8.56 9.06
CA VAL A 24 -13.93 -8.97 9.97
C VAL A 24 -13.62 -8.53 11.39
N GLU A 25 -12.42 -8.80 11.89
CA GLU A 25 -12.04 -8.43 13.26
C GLU A 25 -11.97 -6.93 13.48
N ARG A 26 -11.45 -6.16 12.51
CA ARG A 26 -11.51 -4.70 12.55
C ARG A 26 -12.96 -4.19 12.61
N THR A 27 -13.86 -4.79 11.83
CA THR A 27 -15.28 -4.43 11.85
C THR A 27 -15.89 -4.75 13.22
N ASN A 28 -15.59 -5.92 13.78
CA ASN A 28 -16.07 -6.32 15.11
C ASN A 28 -15.60 -5.34 16.20
N TYR A 29 -14.34 -4.94 16.17
CA TYR A 29 -13.79 -3.96 17.11
C TYR A 29 -14.59 -2.65 17.06
N PHE A 30 -14.77 -2.06 15.88
CA PHE A 30 -15.51 -0.79 15.75
C PHE A 30 -16.98 -0.93 16.12
N HIS A 31 -17.59 -2.07 15.78
CA HIS A 31 -18.97 -2.38 16.18
C HIS A 31 -19.12 -2.47 17.71
N GLN A 32 -18.11 -2.94 18.44
CA GLN A 32 -18.15 -3.09 19.89
C GLN A 32 -17.83 -1.78 20.63
N HIS A 33 -16.87 -1.00 20.12
CA HIS A 33 -16.30 0.13 20.85
C HIS A 33 -16.84 1.51 20.42
N PHE A 34 -17.35 1.65 19.19
CA PHE A 34 -17.71 2.96 18.61
C PHE A 34 -19.10 3.02 17.97
N ASN A 35 -20.03 2.16 18.36
CA ASN A 35 -21.33 2.01 17.68
C ASN A 35 -22.52 2.43 18.55
N ARG A 36 -22.71 3.74 18.77
CA ARG A 36 -23.73 4.27 19.68
C ARG A 36 -25.16 3.90 19.28
N PHE A 37 -25.43 3.81 17.98
CA PHE A 37 -26.77 3.56 17.44
C PHE A 37 -27.05 2.08 17.15
N ASN A 38 -26.17 1.17 17.59
CA ASN A 38 -26.32 -0.28 17.42
C ASN A 38 -26.55 -0.70 15.95
N LYS A 39 -25.83 -0.07 15.02
CA LYS A 39 -25.78 -0.52 13.62
C LYS A 39 -25.30 -1.96 13.56
N SER A 40 -25.82 -2.74 12.62
CA SER A 40 -25.35 -4.10 12.38
C SER A 40 -23.87 -4.12 11.96
N ARG A 41 -23.22 -5.28 12.09
CA ARG A 41 -21.83 -5.46 11.64
C ARG A 41 -21.70 -5.22 10.14
N GLU A 42 -22.71 -5.59 9.37
CA GLU A 42 -22.79 -5.37 7.94
C GLU A 42 -22.81 -3.87 7.62
N GLU A 43 -23.59 -3.07 8.34
CA GLU A 43 -23.59 -1.62 8.19
C GLU A 43 -22.23 -1.01 8.55
N VAL A 44 -21.58 -1.44 9.64
CA VAL A 44 -20.23 -0.98 10.01
C VAL A 44 -19.21 -1.35 8.93
N ALA A 45 -19.27 -2.56 8.37
CA ALA A 45 -18.40 -2.99 7.28
C ALA A 45 -18.62 -2.15 6.01
N GLN A 46 -19.87 -1.79 5.71
CA GLN A 46 -20.21 -0.89 4.60
C GLN A 46 -19.62 0.50 4.80
N VAL A 47 -19.64 1.05 6.02
CA VAL A 47 -18.99 2.33 6.33
C VAL A 47 -17.48 2.26 6.07
N PHE A 48 -16.80 1.20 6.50
CA PHE A 48 -15.39 1.01 6.19
C PHE A 48 -15.12 1.02 4.68
N ARG A 49 -15.94 0.29 3.90
CA ARG A 49 -15.82 0.26 2.45
C ARG A 49 -16.07 1.62 1.83
N GLN A 50 -17.06 2.36 2.32
CA GLN A 50 -17.38 3.71 1.84
C GLN A 50 -16.20 4.66 2.08
N VAL A 51 -15.61 4.65 3.29
CA VAL A 51 -14.46 5.49 3.62
C VAL A 51 -13.24 5.12 2.78
N ASP A 52 -12.97 3.83 2.61
CA ASP A 52 -11.86 3.33 1.78
C ASP A 52 -11.95 3.86 0.34
N LEU A 53 -13.11 3.68 -0.31
CA LEU A 53 -13.35 4.13 -1.68
C LEU A 53 -13.28 5.66 -1.80
N MET A 54 -13.85 6.38 -0.84
CA MET A 54 -13.84 7.84 -0.82
C MET A 54 -12.42 8.38 -0.70
N VAL A 55 -11.64 7.86 0.26
CA VAL A 55 -10.26 8.31 0.51
C VAL A 55 -9.35 7.96 -0.66
N ASN A 56 -9.49 6.76 -1.25
CA ASN A 56 -8.73 6.41 -2.45
C ASN A 56 -9.01 7.40 -3.59
N ALA A 57 -10.28 7.74 -3.85
CA ALA A 57 -10.62 8.72 -4.88
C ALA A 57 -10.06 10.12 -4.58
N ILE A 58 -10.06 10.56 -3.31
CA ILE A 58 -9.48 11.85 -2.91
C ILE A 58 -7.95 11.85 -3.09
N ASN A 59 -7.27 10.78 -2.65
CA ASN A 59 -5.82 10.65 -2.77
C ASN A 59 -5.40 10.61 -4.24
N GLU A 60 -6.08 9.82 -5.08
CA GLU A 60 -5.83 9.77 -6.52
C GLU A 60 -6.03 11.14 -7.19
N LYS A 61 -7.08 11.86 -6.79
CA LYS A 61 -7.40 13.18 -7.37
C LYS A 61 -6.42 14.28 -6.94
N THR A 62 -6.02 14.27 -5.68
CA THR A 62 -5.20 15.36 -5.09
C THR A 62 -3.71 15.06 -5.12
N GLY A 63 -3.33 13.80 -5.26
CA GLY A 63 -1.96 13.32 -5.10
C GLY A 63 -1.42 13.42 -3.66
N LYS A 64 -2.29 13.68 -2.68
CA LYS A 64 -1.93 13.76 -1.24
C LYS A 64 -2.33 12.47 -0.53
N ASN A 65 -1.88 12.33 0.71
CA ASN A 65 -2.27 11.23 1.58
C ASN A 65 -3.25 11.71 2.68
N ILE A 66 -4.31 10.94 2.89
CA ILE A 66 -5.10 10.94 4.13
C ILE A 66 -4.58 9.74 4.95
N ASP A 67 -4.17 10.00 6.19
CA ASP A 67 -3.54 9.02 7.06
C ASP A 67 -4.60 8.13 7.74
N ALA A 68 -4.15 6.97 8.23
CA ALA A 68 -5.01 5.98 8.89
C ALA A 68 -5.84 6.58 10.03
N ASP A 69 -5.27 7.52 10.79
CA ASP A 69 -5.94 8.13 11.94
C ASP A 69 -7.17 8.94 11.48
N GLU A 70 -7.05 9.73 10.42
CA GLU A 70 -8.18 10.46 9.85
C GLU A 70 -9.22 9.49 9.26
N MET A 71 -8.78 8.42 8.60
CA MET A 71 -9.71 7.39 8.10
C MET A 71 -10.51 6.74 9.22
N TYR A 72 -9.90 6.43 10.36
CA TYR A 72 -10.60 5.85 11.51
C TYR A 72 -11.59 6.83 12.13
N LEU A 73 -11.21 8.11 12.26
CA LEU A 73 -12.13 9.15 12.73
C LEU A 73 -13.32 9.34 11.78
N LEU A 74 -13.12 9.27 10.46
CA LEU A 74 -14.20 9.29 9.47
C LEU A 74 -15.15 8.11 9.66
N VAL A 75 -14.61 6.89 9.85
CA VAL A 75 -15.42 5.70 10.13
C VAL A 75 -16.25 5.88 11.40
N ILE A 76 -15.62 6.29 12.52
CA ILE A 76 -16.30 6.53 13.79
C ILE A 76 -17.41 7.57 13.62
N SER A 77 -17.12 8.66 12.92
CA SER A 77 -18.11 9.72 12.66
C SER A 77 -19.31 9.18 11.88
N ILE A 78 -19.09 8.42 10.79
CA ILE A 78 -20.18 7.93 9.94
C ILE A 78 -20.99 6.82 10.65
N ILE A 79 -20.34 5.93 11.40
CA ILE A 79 -21.04 4.93 12.23
C ILE A 79 -22.03 5.61 13.17
N ASN A 80 -21.67 6.79 13.69
CA ASN A 80 -22.48 7.54 14.65
C ASN A 80 -23.21 8.74 14.04
N ASP A 81 -23.54 8.70 12.75
CA ASP A 81 -24.35 9.70 12.05
C ASP A 81 -23.85 11.15 12.26
N TYR A 82 -22.52 11.30 12.35
CA TYR A 82 -21.82 12.58 12.54
C TYR A 82 -22.14 13.28 13.87
N THR A 83 -22.64 12.55 14.87
CA THR A 83 -23.00 13.09 16.19
C THR A 83 -21.98 12.82 17.29
N THR A 84 -20.91 12.08 17.01
CA THR A 84 -19.85 11.78 17.97
C THR A 84 -18.90 12.96 18.13
N ASP A 85 -18.57 13.31 19.38
CA ASP A 85 -17.44 14.17 19.67
C ASP A 85 -16.15 13.36 19.50
N ILE A 86 -15.45 13.60 18.38
CA ILE A 86 -14.21 12.90 18.04
C ILE A 86 -13.03 13.36 18.88
N GLN A 87 -13.16 14.46 19.66
CA GLN A 87 -12.06 14.96 20.49
C GLN A 87 -11.66 13.98 21.60
N ASP A 88 -12.59 13.13 22.03
CA ASP A 88 -12.35 12.14 23.08
C ASP A 88 -11.73 10.83 22.56
N VAL A 89 -11.55 10.69 21.24
CA VAL A 89 -10.99 9.47 20.65
C VAL A 89 -9.46 9.48 20.78
N ASP A 90 -8.91 8.57 21.57
CA ASP A 90 -7.47 8.29 21.59
C ASP A 90 -7.06 7.55 20.32
N VAL A 91 -6.68 8.32 19.29
CA VAL A 91 -6.24 7.78 17.99
C VAL A 91 -4.96 6.96 18.07
N ASN A 92 -4.08 7.24 19.05
CA ASN A 92 -2.85 6.48 19.21
C ASN A 92 -3.15 5.09 19.75
N HIS A 93 -3.96 5.02 20.82
CA HIS A 93 -4.41 3.73 21.35
C HIS A 93 -5.21 2.94 20.31
N LEU A 94 -6.15 3.60 19.62
CA LEU A 94 -6.90 2.97 18.53
C LEU A 94 -5.97 2.38 17.47
N TYR A 95 -4.97 3.15 17.01
CA TYR A 95 -4.03 2.64 16.03
C TYR A 95 -3.22 1.45 16.54
N THR A 96 -2.79 1.47 17.81
CA THR A 96 -2.09 0.34 18.43
C THR A 96 -2.95 -0.93 18.43
N GLU A 97 -4.24 -0.83 18.75
CA GLU A 97 -5.17 -1.97 18.68
C GLU A 97 -5.33 -2.48 17.24
N MET A 98 -5.40 -1.58 16.26
CA MET A 98 -5.51 -1.95 14.84
C MET A 98 -4.23 -2.59 14.30
N GLU A 99 -3.09 -2.10 14.74
CA GLU A 99 -1.79 -2.68 14.43
C GLU A 99 -1.68 -4.09 15.02
N GLN A 100 -2.07 -4.29 16.28
CA GLN A 100 -2.08 -5.63 16.90
C GLN A 100 -3.01 -6.58 16.15
N LEU A 101 -4.24 -6.16 15.83
CA LEU A 101 -5.19 -6.96 15.04
C LEU A 101 -4.63 -7.34 13.67
N LEU A 102 -3.89 -6.44 13.02
CA LEU A 102 -3.22 -6.74 11.75
C LEU A 102 -2.12 -7.79 11.93
N MET A 103 -1.30 -7.67 12.99
CA MET A 103 -0.23 -8.62 13.25
C MET A 103 -0.77 -10.02 13.60
N ASP A 104 -1.87 -10.10 14.36
CA ASP A 104 -2.56 -11.36 14.66
C ASP A 104 -3.23 -11.97 13.42
N ASN A 105 -3.55 -11.13 12.42
CA ASN A 105 -4.17 -11.52 11.16
C ASN A 105 -3.30 -11.07 9.98
N LEU A 106 -2.04 -11.50 9.98
CA LEU A 106 -1.01 -11.03 9.07
C LEU A 106 -1.48 -11.11 7.60
N PRO A 107 -1.26 -10.04 6.79
CA PRO A 107 -1.39 -10.13 5.33
C PRO A 107 -0.63 -11.31 4.77
N VAL A 108 -1.10 -11.83 3.63
CA VAL A 108 -0.47 -12.96 2.96
C VAL A 108 0.12 -12.52 1.62
N LEU A 109 1.14 -13.23 1.15
CA LEU A 109 1.65 -13.05 -0.21
C LEU A 109 0.50 -13.19 -1.22
N TYR A 110 0.48 -12.33 -2.23
CA TYR A 110 -0.57 -12.41 -3.23
C TYR A 110 -0.35 -13.62 -4.15
N CYS A 111 0.92 -13.85 -4.51
CA CYS A 111 1.41 -14.98 -5.29
C CYS A 111 2.53 -15.71 -4.51
N PRO A 112 2.53 -17.05 -4.40
CA PRO A 112 3.61 -17.80 -3.73
C PRO A 112 5.01 -17.55 -4.30
N GLU A 113 5.10 -17.22 -5.58
CA GLU A 113 6.33 -16.98 -6.33
C GLU A 113 6.92 -15.58 -6.08
N CYS A 114 6.19 -14.67 -5.41
CA CYS A 114 6.67 -13.30 -5.13
C CYS A 114 8.09 -13.26 -4.54
N PRO A 115 8.45 -14.02 -3.49
CA PRO A 115 9.79 -13.97 -2.91
C PRO A 115 10.87 -14.42 -3.90
N GLU A 116 10.60 -15.46 -4.69
CA GLU A 116 11.56 -16.00 -5.65
C GLU A 116 11.77 -15.03 -6.82
N VAL A 117 10.70 -14.39 -7.35
CA VAL A 117 10.86 -13.36 -8.39
C VAL A 117 11.65 -12.15 -7.86
N LEU A 118 11.32 -11.64 -6.66
CA LEU A 118 12.05 -10.51 -6.07
C LEU A 118 13.53 -10.85 -5.83
N TYR A 119 13.81 -12.07 -5.37
CA TYR A 119 15.17 -12.56 -5.24
C TYR A 119 15.90 -12.58 -6.58
N GLU A 120 15.32 -13.15 -7.64
CA GLU A 120 15.94 -13.24 -8.96
C GLU A 120 16.28 -11.86 -9.54
N LEU A 121 15.37 -10.89 -9.40
CA LEU A 121 15.61 -9.52 -9.81
C LEU A 121 16.83 -8.94 -9.09
N LYS A 122 16.86 -9.02 -7.76
CA LYS A 122 17.96 -8.49 -6.94
C LYS A 122 19.28 -9.24 -7.09
N ALA A 123 19.24 -10.56 -7.21
CA ALA A 123 20.41 -11.44 -7.19
C ALA A 123 21.38 -11.17 -8.35
N SER A 124 20.89 -10.62 -9.47
CA SER A 124 21.72 -10.24 -10.61
C SER A 124 22.81 -9.23 -10.25
N SER A 125 22.63 -8.43 -9.19
CA SER A 125 23.45 -7.23 -8.88
C SER A 125 23.50 -6.20 -10.02
N LEU A 126 22.69 -6.39 -11.06
CA LEU A 126 22.57 -5.50 -12.22
C LEU A 126 21.32 -4.61 -12.11
N SER A 127 20.43 -4.93 -11.19
CA SER A 127 19.24 -4.15 -10.91
C SER A 127 19.01 -3.95 -9.41
N SER A 128 18.19 -2.96 -9.10
CA SER A 128 17.69 -2.67 -7.76
C SER A 128 16.16 -2.80 -7.71
N VAL A 129 15.63 -3.02 -6.52
CA VAL A 129 14.21 -3.24 -6.29
C VAL A 129 13.72 -2.32 -5.18
N SER A 130 12.58 -1.65 -5.38
CA SER A 130 11.96 -0.80 -4.36
C SER A 130 10.47 -1.03 -4.20
N LEU A 131 9.93 -0.51 -3.10
CA LEU A 131 8.49 -0.36 -2.89
C LEU A 131 8.09 1.11 -2.99
N LEU A 132 7.00 1.38 -3.70
CA LEU A 132 6.31 2.66 -3.75
C LEU A 132 4.82 2.42 -3.51
N SER A 133 4.35 2.61 -2.27
CA SER A 133 3.02 2.15 -1.84
C SER A 133 2.15 3.29 -1.32
N ASN A 134 0.91 3.34 -1.80
CA ASN A 134 -0.13 4.13 -1.15
C ASN A 134 -0.61 3.40 0.11
N THR A 135 -0.62 4.09 1.24
CA THR A 135 -1.18 3.61 2.50
C THR A 135 -2.64 3.99 2.64
N GLY A 136 -3.36 3.21 3.46
CA GLY A 136 -4.74 3.49 3.85
C GLY A 136 -4.88 3.33 5.35
N PHE A 137 -5.74 2.40 5.78
CA PHE A 137 -5.94 2.11 7.21
C PHE A 137 -4.70 1.58 7.96
N ILE A 138 -3.62 1.21 7.25
CA ILE A 138 -2.37 0.71 7.85
C ILE A 138 -1.23 1.63 7.43
N LYS A 139 -0.47 2.12 8.42
CA LYS A 139 0.69 3.03 8.24
C LYS A 139 1.89 2.30 7.65
N GLY A 140 2.74 3.04 6.93
CA GLY A 140 3.96 2.52 6.31
C GLY A 140 4.92 1.86 7.29
N ARG A 141 5.04 2.41 8.51
CA ARG A 141 5.85 1.82 9.58
C ARG A 141 5.41 0.40 9.93
N THR A 142 4.10 0.14 9.99
CA THR A 142 3.54 -1.18 10.30
C THR A 142 3.74 -2.14 9.13
N LEU A 143 3.58 -1.64 7.90
CA LEU A 143 3.81 -2.44 6.69
C LEU A 143 5.26 -2.92 6.58
N ARG A 144 6.26 -2.16 7.06
CA ARG A 144 7.65 -2.65 7.16
C ARG A 144 7.78 -3.88 8.05
N HIS A 145 7.04 -3.91 9.17
CA HIS A 145 7.03 -5.09 10.05
C HIS A 145 6.37 -6.28 9.35
N VAL A 146 5.23 -6.05 8.67
CA VAL A 146 4.57 -7.09 7.86
C VAL A 146 5.53 -7.68 6.82
N LEU A 147 6.27 -6.84 6.08
CA LEU A 147 7.18 -7.32 5.04
C LEU A 147 8.37 -8.12 5.58
N ARG A 148 8.82 -7.83 6.80
CA ARG A 148 9.84 -8.62 7.52
C ARG A 148 9.32 -9.99 7.92
N GLU A 149 8.11 -10.06 8.47
CA GLU A 149 7.46 -11.34 8.81
C GLU A 149 7.25 -12.21 7.56
N LEU A 150 6.93 -11.57 6.43
CA LEU A 150 6.80 -12.23 5.12
C LEU A 150 8.15 -12.49 4.44
N LYS A 151 9.27 -12.04 5.01
CA LYS A 151 10.65 -12.23 4.51
C LYS A 151 10.91 -11.68 3.11
N ILE A 152 10.09 -10.74 2.64
CA ILE A 152 10.30 -10.10 1.33
C ILE A 152 10.99 -8.74 1.45
N ASP A 153 11.10 -8.18 2.67
CA ASP A 153 11.83 -6.93 2.90
C ASP A 153 13.32 -7.04 2.53
N ALA A 154 13.93 -8.22 2.71
CA ALA A 154 15.32 -8.49 2.35
C ALA A 154 15.63 -8.23 0.86
N TYR A 155 14.62 -8.33 -0.01
CA TYR A 155 14.76 -8.10 -1.44
C TYR A 155 14.49 -6.65 -1.86
N LEU A 156 14.12 -5.77 -0.94
CA LEU A 156 13.86 -4.36 -1.22
C LEU A 156 15.07 -3.53 -0.80
N ASP A 157 15.62 -2.75 -1.72
CA ASP A 157 16.72 -1.83 -1.42
C ASP A 157 16.22 -0.61 -0.63
N PHE A 158 14.98 -0.18 -0.90
CA PHE A 158 14.29 0.82 -0.09
C PHE A 158 12.77 0.71 -0.23
N GLN A 159 12.05 1.34 0.70
CA GLN A 159 10.59 1.32 0.78
C GLN A 159 10.07 2.74 1.04
N LEU A 160 9.13 3.18 0.20
CA LEU A 160 8.47 4.48 0.30
C LEU A 160 6.95 4.29 0.47
N TYR A 161 6.40 4.94 1.49
CA TYR A 161 4.99 4.89 1.85
C TYR A 161 4.38 6.28 1.85
N SER A 162 3.15 6.40 1.35
CA SER A 162 2.55 7.71 1.11
C SER A 162 2.25 8.52 2.36
N ASP A 163 1.94 7.89 3.49
CA ASP A 163 1.74 8.55 4.80
C ASP A 163 3.02 9.26 5.29
N GLU A 164 4.18 8.65 5.06
CA GLU A 164 5.46 9.17 5.57
C GLU A 164 5.95 10.42 4.83
N VAL A 165 5.50 10.60 3.59
CA VAL A 165 5.91 11.72 2.74
C VAL A 165 4.73 12.62 2.34
N ARG A 166 3.50 12.26 2.76
CA ARG A 166 2.23 12.94 2.46
C ARG A 166 1.90 13.05 0.97
N LEU A 167 2.44 12.15 0.16
CA LEU A 167 2.25 12.10 -1.29
C LEU A 167 1.80 10.70 -1.68
N SER A 168 0.74 10.60 -2.46
CA SER A 168 0.19 9.33 -2.94
C SER A 168 0.24 9.26 -4.45
N LYS A 169 0.54 8.08 -5.00
CA LYS A 169 0.38 7.79 -6.44
C LYS A 169 -1.05 8.13 -6.87
N PRO A 170 -1.28 8.76 -8.03
CA PRO A 170 -0.33 8.97 -9.14
C PRO A 170 0.51 10.25 -9.07
N ASN A 171 0.71 10.87 -7.90
CA ASN A 171 1.45 12.12 -7.80
C ASN A 171 2.88 12.00 -8.39
N PRO A 172 3.25 12.80 -9.41
CA PRO A 172 4.56 12.72 -10.04
C PRO A 172 5.71 13.02 -9.07
N ALA A 173 5.47 13.82 -8.02
CA ALA A 173 6.48 14.07 -6.99
C ALA A 173 6.83 12.82 -6.18
N PHE A 174 5.89 11.87 -6.03
CA PHE A 174 6.15 10.63 -5.30
C PHE A 174 6.99 9.65 -6.15
N PHE A 175 6.69 9.54 -7.44
CA PHE A 175 7.55 8.81 -8.38
C PHE A 175 8.94 9.46 -8.51
N LYS A 176 9.03 10.80 -8.52
CA LYS A 176 10.31 11.49 -8.52
C LYS A 176 11.13 11.18 -7.26
N LEU A 177 10.49 11.15 -6.09
CA LEU A 177 11.14 10.74 -4.85
C LEU A 177 11.69 9.32 -4.94
N MET A 178 10.95 8.38 -5.54
CA MET A 178 11.44 7.03 -5.81
C MET A 178 12.69 7.06 -6.70
N LEU A 179 12.66 7.78 -7.81
CA LEU A 179 13.80 7.91 -8.73
C LEU A 179 15.04 8.56 -8.08
N ASP A 180 14.83 9.54 -7.20
CA ASP A 180 15.89 10.22 -6.45
C ASP A 180 16.49 9.32 -5.35
N SER A 181 15.73 8.31 -4.90
CA SER A 181 16.16 7.34 -3.87
C SER A 181 16.94 6.15 -4.44
N ILE A 182 16.95 5.96 -5.77
CA ILE A 182 17.72 4.89 -6.42
C ILE A 182 19.22 5.14 -6.25
N ASP A 183 19.95 4.12 -5.79
CA ASP A 183 21.39 4.19 -5.59
C ASP A 183 22.14 4.48 -6.91
N ARG A 184 22.70 5.70 -6.98
CA ARG A 184 23.46 6.17 -8.14
C ARG A 184 24.86 5.60 -8.21
N SER A 185 25.37 4.98 -7.15
CA SER A 185 26.62 4.21 -7.22
C SER A 185 26.43 2.91 -8.01
N LEU A 186 25.25 2.27 -7.87
CA LEU A 186 24.88 1.09 -8.66
C LEU A 186 24.46 1.45 -10.09
N HIS A 187 23.78 2.59 -10.28
CA HIS A 187 23.33 3.05 -11.60
C HIS A 187 23.71 4.53 -11.89
N PRO A 188 24.99 4.83 -12.20
CA PRO A 188 25.48 6.20 -12.39
C PRO A 188 24.79 6.98 -13.52
N ALA A 189 24.36 6.28 -14.57
CA ALA A 189 23.71 6.85 -15.75
C ALA A 189 22.33 6.21 -16.00
N LEU A 190 21.52 6.08 -14.94
CA LEU A 190 20.17 5.51 -15.04
C LEU A 190 19.26 6.40 -15.90
N ALA A 191 18.77 5.87 -17.02
CA ALA A 191 17.75 6.50 -17.85
C ALA A 191 16.34 6.04 -17.43
N LEU A 192 15.33 6.89 -17.66
CA LEU A 192 13.95 6.61 -17.23
C LEU A 192 13.35 5.34 -17.87
N HIS A 193 13.71 5.04 -19.13
CA HIS A 193 13.27 3.81 -19.80
C HIS A 193 13.92 2.52 -19.24
N GLU A 194 14.93 2.66 -18.37
CA GLU A 194 15.55 1.55 -17.64
C GLU A 194 14.90 1.33 -16.26
N VAL A 195 13.83 2.07 -15.96
CA VAL A 195 13.02 1.95 -14.75
C VAL A 195 11.64 1.46 -15.13
N ILE A 196 11.13 0.50 -14.37
CA ILE A 196 9.76 0.03 -14.49
C ILE A 196 9.04 0.12 -13.14
N HIS A 197 7.79 0.56 -13.16
CA HIS A 197 6.88 0.44 -12.02
C HIS A 197 5.83 -0.66 -12.26
N ILE A 198 5.62 -1.51 -11.27
CA ILE A 198 4.74 -2.67 -11.34
C ILE A 198 3.66 -2.54 -10.26
N GLY A 199 2.38 -2.57 -10.65
CA GLY A 199 1.27 -2.42 -9.71
C GLY A 199 -0.07 -2.85 -10.30
N ASP A 200 -1.13 -2.81 -9.50
CA ASP A 200 -2.46 -3.31 -9.85
C ASP A 200 -3.43 -2.23 -10.32
N ASN A 201 -3.13 -0.95 -10.04
CA ASN A 201 -4.04 0.14 -10.30
C ASN A 201 -3.71 0.85 -11.64
N PRO A 202 -4.64 0.85 -12.62
CA PRO A 202 -4.41 1.49 -13.91
C PRO A 202 -4.16 3.00 -13.84
N HIS A 203 -4.69 3.68 -12.82
CA HIS A 203 -4.53 5.12 -12.66
C HIS A 203 -3.33 5.46 -11.79
N ALA A 204 -3.28 4.92 -10.57
CA ALA A 204 -2.23 5.23 -9.60
C ALA A 204 -0.85 4.72 -10.09
N ASP A 205 -0.78 3.49 -10.57
CA ASP A 205 0.49 2.84 -10.91
C ASP A 205 0.85 3.06 -12.37
N LYS A 206 -0.01 2.59 -13.28
CA LYS A 206 0.31 2.61 -14.72
C LYS A 206 0.40 4.04 -15.26
N GLN A 207 -0.68 4.82 -15.15
CA GLN A 207 -0.68 6.19 -15.66
C GLN A 207 0.28 7.09 -14.86
N GLY A 208 0.40 6.90 -13.54
CA GLY A 208 1.35 7.65 -12.72
C GLY A 208 2.81 7.46 -13.14
N ALA A 209 3.21 6.21 -13.40
CA ALA A 209 4.54 5.87 -13.90
C ALA A 209 4.79 6.41 -15.32
N GLU A 210 3.85 6.19 -16.24
CA GLU A 210 3.96 6.68 -17.62
C GLU A 210 4.04 8.21 -17.69
N ALA A 211 3.34 8.93 -16.80
CA ALA A 211 3.35 10.39 -16.73
C ALA A 211 4.72 10.98 -16.36
N VAL A 212 5.57 10.24 -15.64
CA VAL A 212 6.95 10.64 -15.35
C VAL A 212 7.97 10.05 -16.32
N GLY A 213 7.52 9.32 -17.35
CA GLY A 213 8.35 8.80 -18.43
C GLY A 213 9.09 7.49 -18.12
N ILE A 214 8.67 6.74 -17.10
CA ILE A 214 9.19 5.38 -16.82
C ILE A 214 8.24 4.32 -17.40
N HIS A 215 8.74 3.10 -17.61
CA HIS A 215 7.88 2.00 -18.05
C HIS A 215 6.95 1.55 -16.92
N SER A 216 5.84 0.90 -17.31
CA SER A 216 4.88 0.36 -16.36
C SER A 216 4.46 -1.06 -16.76
N LEU A 217 4.14 -1.87 -15.75
CA LEU A 217 3.50 -3.17 -15.95
C LEU A 217 2.32 -3.28 -14.98
N LEU A 218 1.13 -3.37 -15.54
CA LEU A 218 -0.06 -3.67 -14.75
C LEU A 218 -0.09 -5.17 -14.45
N ILE A 219 0.00 -5.53 -13.17
CA ILE A 219 -0.20 -6.90 -12.71
C ILE A 219 -1.35 -6.92 -11.70
N ASN A 220 -2.21 -7.91 -11.81
CA ASN A 220 -3.09 -8.30 -10.74
C ASN A 220 -3.11 -9.83 -10.76
N SER A 221 -2.90 -10.50 -9.64
CA SER A 221 -2.67 -11.97 -9.62
C SER A 221 -3.90 -12.81 -10.00
N ASN A 222 -4.97 -12.19 -10.54
CA ASN A 222 -6.07 -12.90 -11.16
C ASN A 222 -5.86 -13.07 -12.68
N ASP A 223 -5.20 -12.11 -13.34
CA ASP A 223 -5.00 -12.11 -14.79
C ASP A 223 -3.52 -12.24 -15.19
N LEU A 224 -2.65 -11.38 -14.64
CA LEU A 224 -1.23 -11.35 -14.94
C LEU A 224 -0.42 -11.40 -13.64
N SER A 225 0.30 -12.50 -13.44
CA SER A 225 1.14 -12.72 -12.27
C SER A 225 2.51 -12.02 -12.39
N ILE A 226 3.11 -11.73 -11.23
CA ILE A 226 4.50 -11.25 -11.11
C ILE A 226 5.52 -12.16 -11.81
N THR A 227 5.21 -13.45 -12.00
CA THR A 227 6.07 -14.40 -12.73
C THR A 227 6.31 -14.00 -14.18
N HIS A 228 5.49 -13.09 -14.74
CA HIS A 228 5.71 -12.50 -16.06
C HIS A 228 7.07 -11.79 -16.18
N LEU A 229 7.68 -11.39 -15.06
CA LEU A 229 9.00 -10.75 -15.01
C LEU A 229 10.18 -11.72 -15.24
N ARG A 230 9.96 -13.05 -15.24
CA ARG A 230 11.05 -14.08 -15.25
C ARG A 230 11.74 -14.37 -16.57
N SER A 231 11.33 -13.74 -17.68
CA SER A 231 11.82 -14.11 -19.01
C SER A 231 13.17 -13.50 -19.39
#